data_AF-A0A1G9H681-F1
#
_entry.id   AF-A0A1G9H681-F1
#
_cell.length_a   1.000
_cell.length_b   1.000
_cell.length_c   1.000
_cell.angle_alpha   90.00
_cell.angle_beta   90.00
_cell.angle_gamma   90.00
#
_symmetry.space_group_name_H-M   'P 1'
#
loop_
_entity.id
_entity.type
_entity.pdbx_description
1 polymer ?
#
loop_
_entity_poly.entity_id
_entity_poly.type
_entity_poly.pdbx_seq_one_letter_code
_entity_poly.pdbx_strand_id
1 'polypeptide(L)'
;MNNEDQRLTPKLGKHLVIILIFGFSIPAILATLTGAFEEAYQISTVVSSIATVVLVYVTFRYVRHTDQLVEETQQARLEEQQRQQEQRKRELTALRRGLLHEIQAGDDLEFFDENGVGNGNAVRRPAPTTIYEQNTDRIGLLTRQEIDAIVNYYTLLQKFEDELYLRNETNRGKVFRLVTTPAKIQSAEDEAIEAIKTNIDGTD
;
A
#
# COMPACT_ATOMS: atom_id res chain seq x y z
N MET A 1 -11.47 11.91 -25.87
CA MET A 1 -12.03 10.77 -26.62
C MET A 1 -13.49 10.61 -26.21
N ASN A 2 -14.39 10.70 -27.18
CA ASN A 2 -15.84 10.85 -26.99
C ASN A 2 -16.49 9.58 -26.41
N ASN A 3 -17.20 9.74 -25.30
CA ASN A 3 -17.93 8.70 -24.57
C ASN A 3 -19.44 8.71 -24.88
N GLU A 4 -19.85 9.08 -26.11
CA GLU A 4 -21.28 9.18 -26.48
C GLU A 4 -21.83 8.02 -27.31
N ASP A 5 -20.98 7.14 -27.86
CA ASP A 5 -21.44 6.11 -28.82
C ASP A 5 -22.03 4.84 -28.18
N GLN A 6 -21.96 4.64 -26.85
CA GLN A 6 -22.43 3.41 -26.21
C GLN A 6 -23.93 3.37 -25.85
N ARG A 7 -24.70 4.45 -26.01
CA ARG A 7 -26.11 4.49 -25.56
C ARG A 7 -27.16 4.04 -26.59
N LEU A 8 -26.78 3.76 -27.84
CA LEU A 8 -27.75 3.50 -28.93
C LEU A 8 -28.07 2.01 -29.20
N THR A 9 -27.31 1.05 -28.64
CA THR A 9 -27.49 -0.37 -29.03
C THR A 9 -28.51 -1.24 -28.26
N PRO A 10 -29.05 -0.90 -27.07
CA PRO A 10 -30.00 -1.80 -26.40
C PRO A 10 -31.43 -1.71 -26.95
N LYS A 11 -31.79 -0.65 -27.69
CA LYS A 11 -33.16 -0.48 -28.21
C LYS A 11 -33.42 -1.31 -29.46
N LEU A 12 -32.47 -1.39 -30.39
CA LEU A 12 -32.65 -2.16 -31.64
C LEU A 12 -32.78 -3.67 -31.39
N GLY A 13 -31.98 -4.24 -30.47
CA GLY A 13 -32.06 -5.67 -30.14
C GLY A 13 -33.41 -6.06 -29.53
N LYS A 14 -34.00 -5.21 -28.68
CA LYS A 14 -35.33 -5.46 -28.10
C LYS A 14 -36.43 -5.47 -29.16
N HIS A 15 -36.41 -4.52 -30.10
CA HIS A 15 -37.42 -4.47 -31.17
C HIS A 15 -37.30 -5.66 -32.12
N LEU A 16 -36.10 -6.10 -32.46
CA LEU A 16 -35.88 -7.24 -33.34
C LEU A 16 -36.38 -8.56 -32.71
N VAL A 17 -36.13 -8.76 -31.40
CA VAL A 17 -36.65 -9.93 -30.66
C VAL A 17 -38.17 -9.87 -30.52
N ILE A 18 -38.76 -8.70 -30.26
CA ILE A 18 -40.22 -8.53 -30.20
C ILE A 18 -40.85 -8.84 -31.57
N ILE A 19 -40.26 -8.35 -32.66
CA ILE A 19 -40.77 -8.62 -34.02
C ILE A 19 -40.63 -10.11 -34.38
N LEU A 20 -39.55 -10.78 -33.97
CA LEU A 20 -39.36 -12.22 -34.22
C LEU A 20 -40.35 -13.08 -33.42
N ILE A 21 -40.57 -12.73 -32.15
CA ILE A 21 -41.54 -13.43 -31.30
C ILE A 21 -42.95 -13.21 -31.85
N PHE A 22 -43.40 -11.96 -32.02
CA PHE A 22 -44.78 -11.67 -32.45
C PHE A 22 -45.04 -11.99 -33.93
N GLY A 23 -44.05 -11.82 -34.80
CA GLY A 23 -44.20 -12.05 -36.24
C GLY A 23 -44.37 -13.53 -36.60
N PHE A 24 -43.79 -14.44 -35.81
CA PHE A 24 -43.84 -15.88 -36.10
C PHE A 24 -44.75 -16.69 -35.17
N SER A 25 -44.94 -16.27 -33.91
CA SER A 25 -45.83 -17.01 -32.99
C SER A 25 -47.31 -16.86 -33.36
N ILE A 26 -47.74 -15.71 -33.88
CA ILE A 26 -49.13 -15.49 -34.31
C ILE A 26 -49.54 -16.44 -35.46
N PRO A 27 -48.80 -16.54 -36.59
CA PRO A 27 -49.16 -17.47 -37.65
C PRO A 27 -49.04 -18.95 -37.26
N ALA A 28 -48.08 -19.32 -36.39
CA ALA A 28 -47.96 -20.68 -35.87
C ALA A 28 -49.17 -21.07 -35.00
N ILE A 29 -49.64 -20.17 -34.12
CA ILE A 29 -50.85 -20.36 -33.31
C ILE A 29 -52.09 -20.48 -34.20
N LEU A 30 -52.21 -19.64 -35.23
CA LEU A 30 -53.31 -19.71 -36.19
C LEU A 30 -53.33 -21.03 -36.96
N ALA A 31 -52.17 -21.51 -37.42
CA ALA A 31 -52.05 -22.78 -38.15
C ALA A 31 -52.39 -24.00 -37.28
N THR A 32 -52.04 -23.98 -35.99
CA THR A 32 -52.47 -25.02 -35.04
C THR A 32 -53.98 -25.01 -34.77
N LEU A 33 -54.62 -23.83 -34.79
CA LEU A 33 -56.06 -23.70 -34.57
C LEU A 33 -56.88 -24.14 -35.80
N THR A 34 -56.31 -24.05 -37.01
CA THR A 34 -56.95 -24.51 -38.25
C THR A 34 -56.66 -25.97 -38.61
N GLY A 35 -55.85 -26.69 -37.81
CA GLY A 35 -55.54 -28.11 -38.01
C GLY A 35 -54.42 -28.39 -39.02
N ALA A 36 -53.70 -27.37 -39.47
CA ALA A 36 -52.55 -27.48 -40.38
C ALA A 36 -51.26 -27.81 -39.60
N PHE A 37 -51.24 -28.98 -38.96
CA PHE A 37 -50.17 -29.38 -38.04
C PHE A 37 -48.79 -29.54 -38.72
N GLU A 38 -48.74 -29.96 -39.98
CA GLU A 38 -47.48 -30.08 -40.74
C GLU A 38 -46.82 -28.71 -41.00
N GLU A 39 -47.62 -27.70 -41.34
CA GLU A 39 -47.12 -26.33 -41.58
C GLU A 39 -46.67 -25.67 -40.27
N ALA A 40 -47.41 -25.87 -39.17
CA ALA A 40 -47.04 -25.39 -37.85
C ALA A 40 -45.70 -25.99 -37.36
N TYR A 41 -45.42 -27.25 -37.69
CA TYR A 41 -44.17 -27.91 -37.32
C TYR A 41 -42.97 -27.33 -38.08
N GLN A 42 -43.12 -27.04 -39.38
CA GLN A 42 -42.07 -26.40 -40.18
C GLN A 42 -41.79 -24.97 -39.70
N ILE A 43 -42.83 -24.19 -39.41
CA ILE A 43 -42.70 -22.82 -38.91
C ILE A 43 -41.99 -22.82 -37.54
N SER A 44 -42.38 -23.71 -36.62
CA SER A 44 -41.75 -23.77 -35.29
C SER A 44 -40.26 -24.15 -35.35
N THR A 45 -39.87 -25.03 -36.28
CA THR A 45 -38.47 -25.44 -36.49
C THR A 45 -37.62 -24.29 -37.03
N VAL A 46 -38.16 -23.51 -37.98
CA VAL A 46 -37.50 -22.31 -38.52
C VAL A 46 -37.34 -21.24 -37.44
N VAL A 47 -38.36 -21.01 -36.62
CA VAL A 47 -38.29 -20.05 -35.51
C VAL A 47 -37.27 -20.48 -34.46
N SER A 48 -37.25 -21.76 -34.10
CA SER A 48 -36.29 -22.32 -33.14
C SER A 48 -34.86 -22.13 -33.62
N SER A 49 -34.58 -22.47 -34.88
CA SER A 49 -33.25 -22.31 -35.48
C SER A 49 -32.79 -20.84 -35.51
N ILE A 50 -33.66 -19.91 -35.91
CA ILE A 50 -33.37 -18.46 -35.86
C ILE A 50 -33.12 -18.00 -34.42
N ALA A 51 -33.94 -18.44 -33.46
CA ALA A 51 -33.77 -18.11 -32.05
C ALA A 51 -32.42 -18.60 -31.50
N THR A 52 -31.97 -19.82 -31.86
CA THR A 52 -30.64 -20.31 -31.50
C THR A 52 -29.52 -19.47 -32.12
N VAL A 53 -29.63 -19.06 -33.38
CA VAL A 53 -28.60 -18.20 -34.02
C VAL A 53 -28.52 -16.84 -33.32
N VAL A 54 -29.67 -16.24 -33.00
CA VAL A 54 -29.73 -14.98 -32.24
C VAL A 54 -29.15 -15.16 -30.84
N LEU A 55 -29.47 -16.27 -30.15
CA LEU A 55 -28.95 -16.58 -28.83
C LEU A 55 -27.42 -16.69 -28.87
N VAL A 56 -26.86 -17.49 -29.79
CA VAL A 56 -25.41 -17.64 -29.97
C VAL A 56 -24.75 -16.29 -30.27
N TYR A 57 -25.36 -15.45 -31.11
CA TYR A 57 -24.85 -14.11 -31.41
C TYR A 57 -24.82 -13.20 -30.18
N VAL A 58 -25.90 -13.16 -29.40
CA VAL A 58 -25.98 -12.36 -28.16
C VAL A 58 -24.97 -12.88 -27.13
N THR A 59 -24.86 -14.20 -26.95
CA THR A 59 -23.89 -14.81 -26.05
C THR A 59 -22.46 -14.49 -26.49
N PHE A 60 -22.14 -14.59 -27.78
CA PHE A 60 -20.83 -14.24 -28.31
C PHE A 60 -20.49 -12.76 -28.06
N ARG A 61 -21.46 -11.86 -28.28
CA ARG A 61 -21.29 -10.43 -28.00
C ARG A 61 -21.09 -10.16 -26.50
N TYR A 62 -21.83 -10.88 -25.64
CA TYR A 62 -21.72 -10.75 -24.20
C TYR A 62 -20.35 -11.21 -23.71
N VAL A 63 -19.88 -12.39 -24.13
CA VAL A 63 -18.53 -12.91 -23.82
C VAL A 63 -17.46 -11.89 -24.21
N ARG A 64 -17.52 -11.35 -25.43
CA ARG A 64 -16.54 -10.35 -25.88
C ARG A 64 -16.53 -9.09 -25.01
N HIS A 65 -17.68 -8.62 -24.53
CA HIS A 65 -17.74 -7.49 -23.60
C HIS A 65 -17.22 -7.85 -22.21
N THR A 66 -17.49 -9.07 -21.73
CA THR A 66 -16.97 -9.56 -20.46
C THR A 66 -15.45 -9.68 -20.49
N ASP A 67 -14.87 -10.16 -21.60
CA ASP A 67 -13.41 -10.28 -21.75
C ASP A 67 -12.72 -8.92 -21.67
N GLN A 68 -13.27 -7.90 -22.33
CA GLN A 68 -12.77 -6.52 -22.26
C GLN A 68 -12.82 -5.96 -20.83
N LEU A 69 -13.94 -6.16 -20.13
CA LEU A 69 -14.09 -5.73 -18.73
C LEU A 69 -13.12 -6.43 -17.79
N VAL A 70 -12.84 -7.72 -18.02
CA VAL A 70 -11.86 -8.48 -17.22
C VAL A 70 -10.46 -7.95 -17.46
N GLU A 71 -10.08 -7.67 -18.71
CA GLU A 71 -8.77 -7.13 -19.05
C GLU A 71 -8.56 -5.74 -18.43
N GLU A 72 -9.53 -4.83 -18.55
CA GLU A 72 -9.49 -3.50 -17.92
C GLU A 72 -9.38 -3.61 -16.38
N THR A 73 -10.12 -4.54 -15.77
CA THR A 73 -10.07 -4.77 -14.32
C THR A 73 -8.72 -5.34 -13.88
N GLN A 74 -8.12 -6.22 -14.67
CA GLN A 74 -6.79 -6.77 -14.38
C GLN A 74 -5.72 -5.69 -14.47
N GLN A 75 -5.74 -4.85 -15.51
CA GLN A 75 -4.84 -3.71 -15.65
C GLN A 75 -4.99 -2.73 -14.49
N ALA A 76 -6.23 -2.36 -14.14
CA ALA A 76 -6.49 -1.46 -13.01
C ALA A 76 -5.97 -2.02 -11.67
N ARG A 77 -6.06 -3.34 -11.44
CA ARG A 77 -5.50 -3.99 -10.25
C ARG A 77 -3.98 -3.96 -10.24
N LEU A 78 -3.33 -4.15 -11.39
CA LEU A 78 -1.88 -4.08 -11.50
C LEU A 78 -1.37 -2.66 -11.24
N GLU A 79 -2.02 -1.66 -11.82
CA GLU A 79 -1.70 -0.25 -11.57
C GLU A 79 -1.90 0.13 -10.10
N GLU A 80 -2.98 -0.32 -9.49
CA GLU A 80 -3.24 -0.09 -8.06
C GLU A 80 -2.18 -0.77 -7.18
N GLN A 81 -1.78 -1.99 -7.50
CA GLN A 81 -0.70 -2.68 -6.79
C GLN A 81 0.64 -1.94 -6.91
N GLN A 82 0.97 -1.46 -8.11
CA GLN A 82 2.18 -0.66 -8.35
C GLN A 82 2.13 0.66 -7.56
N ARG A 83 1.00 1.38 -7.60
CA ARG A 83 0.82 2.61 -6.81
C ARG A 83 0.97 2.36 -5.31
N GLN A 84 0.42 1.26 -4.79
CA GLN A 84 0.58 0.90 -3.38
C GLN A 84 2.02 0.52 -3.02
N GLN A 85 2.75 -0.14 -3.94
CA GLN A 85 4.17 -0.45 -3.74
C GLN A 85 5.02 0.83 -3.73
N GLU A 86 4.77 1.75 -4.67
CA GLU A 86 5.45 3.03 -4.70
C GLU A 86 5.17 3.88 -3.46
N GLN A 87 3.91 3.93 -3.01
CA GLN A 87 3.54 4.64 -1.78
C GLN A 87 4.29 4.06 -0.58
N ARG A 88 4.32 2.73 -0.43
CA ARG A 88 5.09 2.07 0.65
C ARG A 88 6.58 2.40 0.57
N LYS A 89 7.18 2.39 -0.64
CA LYS A 89 8.58 2.77 -0.83
C LYS A 89 8.83 4.21 -0.37
N ARG A 90 7.97 5.15 -0.77
CA ARG A 90 8.08 6.58 -0.38
C ARG A 90 7.93 6.78 1.12
N GLU A 91 6.96 6.13 1.75
CA GLU A 91 6.73 6.19 3.20
C GLU A 91 7.95 5.67 3.98
N LEU A 92 8.51 4.55 3.54
CA LEU A 92 9.68 3.93 4.16
C LEU A 92 10.95 4.76 3.96
N THR A 93 11.16 5.35 2.78
CA THR A 93 12.24 6.31 2.55
C THR A 93 12.08 7.57 3.41
N ALA A 94 10.86 8.09 3.55
CA ALA A 94 10.60 9.24 4.41
C ALA A 94 10.88 8.94 5.88
N LEU A 95 10.48 7.76 6.36
CA LEU A 95 10.79 7.29 7.72
C LEU A 95 12.31 7.20 7.95
N ARG A 96 13.03 6.54 7.04
CA ARG A 96 14.51 6.43 7.09
C ARG A 96 15.18 7.79 7.15
N ARG A 97 14.77 8.74 6.31
CA ARG A 97 15.32 10.11 6.30
C ARG A 97 15.01 10.87 7.58
N GLY A 98 13.80 10.71 8.12
CA GLY A 98 13.40 11.32 9.39
C GLY A 98 14.25 10.80 10.55
N LEU A 99 14.41 9.48 10.65
CA LEU A 99 15.23 8.85 11.68
C LEU A 99 16.70 9.23 11.54
N LEU A 100 17.23 9.24 10.31
CA LEU A 100 18.59 9.68 10.05
C LEU A 100 18.83 11.12 10.51
N HIS A 101 17.90 12.03 10.16
CA HIS A 101 18.01 13.43 10.56
C HIS A 101 17.90 13.60 12.08
N GLU A 102 17.02 12.84 12.74
CA GLU A 102 16.87 12.86 14.19
C GLU A 102 18.13 12.37 14.91
N ILE A 103 18.69 11.24 14.48
CA ILE A 103 19.92 10.67 15.06
C ILE A 103 21.08 11.64 14.88
N GLN A 104 21.27 12.19 13.68
CA GLN A 104 22.33 13.16 13.38
C GLN A 104 22.13 14.51 14.09
N ALA A 105 20.89 14.92 14.37
CA ALA A 105 20.63 16.12 15.15
C ALA A 105 20.95 15.94 16.65
N GLY A 106 21.23 14.70 17.08
CA GLY A 106 21.74 14.36 18.41
C GLY A 106 23.17 14.84 18.69
N ASP A 107 23.94 15.22 17.65
CA ASP A 107 25.33 15.73 17.73
C ASP A 107 25.49 16.98 18.63
N ASP A 108 24.40 17.69 18.94
CA ASP A 108 24.40 18.84 19.86
C ASP A 108 24.49 18.44 21.35
N LEU A 109 24.66 17.15 21.65
CA LEU A 109 25.16 16.69 22.95
C LEU A 109 26.61 17.17 23.09
N GLU A 110 26.81 18.41 23.53
CA GLU A 110 28.09 18.92 24.02
C GLU A 110 28.65 17.91 25.03
N PHE A 111 29.51 17.01 24.54
CA PHE A 111 30.11 15.96 25.32
C PHE A 111 31.01 16.63 26.35
N PHE A 112 30.59 16.54 27.61
CA PHE A 112 31.39 16.90 28.76
C PHE A 112 32.78 16.28 28.62
N ASP A 113 33.79 17.15 28.60
CA ASP A 113 35.22 16.80 28.63
C ASP A 113 35.45 15.59 29.55
N GLU A 114 35.97 14.51 28.97
CA GLU A 114 36.32 13.26 29.66
C GLU A 114 37.30 13.50 30.82
N ASN A 115 37.92 14.67 30.90
CA ASN A 115 38.84 15.09 31.97
C ASN A 115 38.14 15.85 33.10
N GLY A 116 37.03 15.31 33.60
CA GLY A 116 36.14 15.95 34.57
C GLY A 116 36.80 16.85 35.62
N VAL A 117 36.81 18.16 35.37
CA VAL A 117 36.81 19.24 36.38
C VAL A 117 36.14 20.48 35.77
N GLY A 118 34.95 20.31 35.19
CA GLY A 118 34.10 21.42 34.78
C GLY A 118 32.97 21.57 35.76
N ASN A 119 32.99 22.62 36.59
CA ASN A 119 31.92 23.01 37.51
C ASN A 119 30.69 23.57 36.76
N GLY A 120 30.41 23.05 35.56
CA GLY A 120 29.35 23.48 34.67
C GLY A 120 28.15 22.56 34.82
N ASN A 121 27.03 23.12 35.24
CA ASN A 121 25.73 22.44 35.20
C ASN A 121 25.55 21.84 33.82
N ALA A 122 25.50 20.51 33.74
CA ALA A 122 25.25 19.85 32.48
C ALA A 122 23.89 20.28 31.97
N VAL A 123 23.85 21.06 30.88
CA VAL A 123 22.59 21.51 30.31
C VAL A 123 21.98 20.30 29.61
N ARG A 124 20.98 19.74 30.29
CA ARG A 124 20.11 18.67 29.83
C ARG A 124 19.45 19.09 28.52
N ARG A 125 20.03 18.72 27.38
CA ARG A 125 19.23 18.56 26.15
C ARG A 125 18.77 17.11 26.09
N PRO A 126 17.47 16.84 26.28
CA PRO A 126 16.96 15.50 26.01
C PRO A 126 17.23 15.18 24.55
N ALA A 127 17.72 13.98 24.28
CA ALA A 127 17.90 13.54 22.92
C ALA A 127 16.59 13.62 22.14
N PRO A 128 16.62 13.99 20.85
CA PRO A 128 15.42 14.00 20.04
C PRO A 128 14.94 12.55 19.79
N THR A 129 13.74 12.24 20.28
CA THR A 129 13.06 10.94 20.11
C THR A 129 11.75 11.07 19.33
N THR A 130 11.51 12.23 18.73
CA THR A 130 10.20 12.60 18.18
C THR A 130 9.80 11.70 17.01
N ILE A 131 10.70 11.47 16.05
CA ILE A 131 10.46 10.63 14.89
C ILE A 131 10.35 9.16 15.32
N TYR A 132 11.23 8.71 16.21
CA TYR A 132 11.17 7.36 16.76
C TYR A 132 9.82 7.07 17.45
N GLU A 133 9.39 7.93 18.36
CA GLU A 133 8.14 7.76 19.11
C GLU A 133 6.89 7.91 18.24
N GLN A 134 6.86 8.90 17.36
CA GLN A 134 5.69 9.15 16.50
C GLN A 134 5.47 8.07 15.44
N ASN A 135 6.48 7.27 15.11
CA ASN A 135 6.42 6.25 14.08
C ASN A 135 6.60 4.82 14.62
N THR A 136 6.32 4.59 15.90
CA THR A 136 6.51 3.28 16.56
C THR A 136 5.77 2.14 15.82
N ASP A 137 4.61 2.42 15.25
CA ASP A 137 3.82 1.50 14.42
C ASP A 137 4.48 1.16 13.08
N ARG A 138 5.27 2.09 12.54
CA ARG A 138 5.95 2.00 11.24
C ARG A 138 7.39 1.52 11.34
N ILE A 139 7.99 1.48 12.53
CA ILE A 139 9.33 0.90 12.75
C ILE A 139 9.38 -0.55 12.25
N GLY A 140 8.27 -1.29 12.33
CA GLY A 140 8.18 -2.65 11.79
C GLY A 140 8.32 -2.76 10.27
N LEU A 141 8.33 -1.64 9.53
CA LEU A 141 8.59 -1.60 8.09
C LEU A 141 10.10 -1.60 7.77
N LEU A 142 10.95 -1.28 8.76
CA LEU A 142 12.40 -1.30 8.61
C LEU A 142 12.93 -2.73 8.60
N THR A 143 14.14 -2.91 8.09
CA THR A 143 14.84 -4.19 8.18
C THR A 143 15.23 -4.47 9.63
N ARG A 144 15.43 -5.74 9.96
CA ARG A 144 15.82 -6.14 11.32
C ARG A 144 17.13 -5.49 11.78
N GLN A 145 18.10 -5.36 10.86
CA GLN A 145 19.38 -4.70 11.14
C GLN A 145 19.20 -3.22 11.47
N GLU A 146 18.36 -2.49 10.71
CA GLU A 146 18.03 -1.09 11.01
C GLU A 146 17.35 -0.97 12.39
N ILE A 147 16.39 -1.84 12.69
CA ILE A 147 15.69 -1.85 13.98
C ILE A 147 16.68 -2.08 15.12
N ASP A 148 17.51 -3.11 15.03
CA ASP A 148 18.46 -3.48 16.08
C ASP A 148 19.45 -2.33 16.36
N ALA A 149 19.97 -1.68 15.31
CA ALA A 149 20.90 -0.55 15.45
C ALA A 149 20.22 0.69 16.07
N ILE A 150 19.03 1.05 15.62
CA ILE A 150 18.26 2.20 16.13
C ILE A 150 17.87 1.97 17.60
N VAL A 151 17.36 0.78 17.93
CA VAL A 151 16.99 0.44 19.31
C VAL A 151 18.23 0.45 20.21
N ASN A 152 19.37 -0.06 19.74
CA ASN A 152 20.62 -0.04 20.51
C ASN A 152 21.07 1.40 20.81
N TYR A 153 21.05 2.28 19.79
CA TYR A 153 21.35 3.71 19.96
C TYR A 153 20.47 4.36 21.04
N TYR A 154 19.14 4.31 20.89
CA TYR A 154 18.23 4.93 21.87
C TYR A 154 18.30 4.27 23.26
N THR A 155 18.60 2.97 23.35
CA THR A 155 18.80 2.29 24.63
C THR A 155 20.04 2.79 25.36
N LEU A 156 21.16 2.96 24.64
CA LEU A 156 22.40 3.48 25.22
C LEU A 156 22.25 4.95 25.61
N LEU A 157 21.56 5.72 24.78
CA LEU A 157 21.26 7.11 25.03
C LEU A 157 20.41 7.30 26.29
N GLN A 158 19.33 6.53 26.43
CA GLN A 158 18.51 6.54 27.64
C GLN A 158 19.31 6.13 28.89
N LYS A 159 20.12 5.08 28.81
CA LYS A 159 20.98 4.66 29.93
C LYS A 159 21.95 5.76 30.35
N PHE A 160 22.53 6.46 29.39
CA PHE A 160 23.43 7.58 29.66
C PHE A 160 22.70 8.74 30.33
N GLU A 161 21.49 9.10 29.86
CA GLU A 161 20.65 10.11 30.51
C GLU A 161 20.26 9.73 31.95
N ASP A 162 19.88 8.47 32.19
CA ASP A 162 19.56 7.94 33.53
C ASP A 162 20.78 7.98 34.46
N GLU A 163 21.97 7.61 33.96
CA GLU A 163 23.22 7.69 34.71
C GLU A 163 23.61 9.14 35.07
N LEU A 164 23.39 10.08 34.14
CA LEU A 164 23.58 11.52 34.40
C LEU A 164 22.58 12.06 35.43
N TYR A 165 21.32 11.62 35.37
CA TYR A 165 20.29 11.97 36.35
C TYR A 165 20.71 11.52 37.75
N LEU A 166 21.10 10.24 37.89
CA LEU A 166 21.57 9.69 39.15
C LEU A 166 22.82 10.40 39.67
N ARG A 167 23.77 10.78 38.79
CA ARG A 167 24.95 11.56 39.19
C ARG A 167 24.56 12.92 39.78
N ASN A 168 23.65 13.64 39.13
CA ASN A 168 23.19 14.96 39.56
C ASN A 168 22.45 14.90 40.91
N GLU A 169 21.65 13.85 41.14
CA GLU A 169 21.01 13.60 42.44
C GLU A 169 22.01 13.15 43.52
N THR A 170 23.04 12.39 43.14
CA THR A 170 24.00 11.77 44.08
C THR A 170 25.22 12.66 44.38
N ASN A 171 25.11 13.97 44.17
CA ASN A 171 26.10 15.01 44.54
C ASN A 171 26.43 15.12 46.07
N ARG A 172 26.25 14.02 46.84
CA ARG A 172 26.61 13.85 48.26
C ARG A 172 27.85 12.97 48.49
N GLY A 173 28.87 13.05 47.63
CA GLY A 173 30.23 12.61 47.98
C GLY A 173 30.64 11.19 47.59
N LYS A 174 30.01 10.56 46.59
CA LYS A 174 30.50 9.30 46.00
C LYS A 174 31.02 9.52 44.58
N VAL A 175 32.14 8.89 44.25
CA VAL A 175 32.68 8.81 42.88
C VAL A 175 31.73 7.95 42.05
N PHE A 176 30.84 8.60 41.30
CA PHE A 176 29.96 7.93 40.35
C PHE A 176 30.72 7.72 39.03
N ARG A 177 30.92 6.46 38.63
CA ARG A 177 31.46 6.12 37.31
C ARG A 177 30.32 5.81 36.38
N LEU A 178 30.27 6.51 35.25
CA LEU A 178 29.37 6.19 34.15
C LEU A 178 29.78 4.82 33.57
N VAL A 179 28.80 3.93 33.38
CA VAL A 179 29.00 2.61 32.74
C VAL A 179 28.87 2.76 31.22
N THR A 180 28.00 3.68 30.80
CA THR A 180 27.80 4.09 29.42
C THR A 180 28.70 5.29 29.13
N THR A 181 29.57 5.16 28.13
CA THR A 181 30.55 6.21 27.78
C THR A 181 30.12 6.93 26.50
N PRO A 182 30.52 8.21 26.31
CA PRO A 182 30.39 8.93 25.05
C PRO A 182 30.79 8.10 23.83
N ALA A 183 31.95 7.45 23.88
CA ALA A 183 32.44 6.60 22.79
C ALA A 183 31.52 5.42 22.43
N LYS A 184 30.80 4.84 23.40
CA LYS A 184 29.84 3.76 23.13
C LYS A 184 28.57 4.29 22.45
N ILE A 185 28.14 5.50 22.80
CA ILE A 185 26.98 6.16 22.19
C ILE A 185 27.34 6.51 20.74
N GLN A 186 28.50 7.15 20.52
CA GLN A 186 28.99 7.47 19.18
C GLN A 186 29.10 6.22 18.30
N SER A 187 29.66 5.13 18.83
CA SER A 187 29.77 3.88 18.07
C SER A 187 28.40 3.30 17.68
N ALA A 188 27.38 3.42 18.53
CA ALA A 188 26.04 2.96 18.22
C ALA A 188 25.29 3.91 17.28
N GLU A 189 25.57 5.20 17.37
CA GLU A 189 25.10 6.22 16.45
C GLU A 189 25.63 5.97 15.04
N ASP A 190 26.94 5.79 14.89
CA ASP A 190 27.60 5.48 13.62
C ASP A 190 27.01 4.20 13.00
N GLU A 191 26.80 3.16 13.80
CA GLU A 191 26.17 1.91 13.38
C GLU A 191 24.73 2.13 12.88
N ALA A 192 23.92 2.90 13.60
CA ALA A 192 22.55 3.23 13.19
C ALA A 192 22.51 4.07 11.91
N ILE A 193 23.41 5.06 11.80
CA ILE A 193 23.55 5.91 10.60
C ILE A 193 23.95 5.06 9.39
N GLU A 194 24.92 4.17 9.54
CA GLU A 194 25.37 3.28 8.45
C GLU A 194 24.26 2.31 8.02
N ALA A 195 23.57 1.71 8.98
CA ALA A 195 22.45 0.79 8.71
C ALA A 195 21.31 1.47 7.94
N ILE A 196 21.00 2.73 8.28
CA ILE A 196 19.97 3.51 7.57
C ILE A 196 20.48 3.95 6.19
N LYS A 197 21.70 4.47 6.07
CA LYS A 197 22.26 4.98 4.80
C LYS A 197 22.37 3.90 3.73
N THR A 198 22.90 2.73 4.09
CA THR A 198 23.04 1.59 3.17
C THR A 198 21.72 1.19 2.51
N ASN A 199 20.61 1.32 3.24
CA ASN A 199 19.28 1.01 2.74
C ASN A 199 18.56 2.20 2.08
N ILE A 200 19.06 3.43 2.22
CA ILE A 200 18.60 4.59 1.43
C ILE A 200 19.25 4.57 0.04
N ASP A 201 20.57 4.35 0.00
CA ASP A 201 21.37 4.43 -1.24
C ASP A 201 21.20 3.19 -2.13
N GLY A 202 20.84 2.04 -1.53
CA GLY A 202 20.54 0.80 -2.27
C GLY A 202 19.14 0.76 -2.92
N THR A 203 18.39 1.88 -2.93
CA THR A 203 17.00 1.92 -3.42
C THR A 203 16.81 2.51 -4.83
N ASP A 204 17.88 2.65 -5.62
CA ASP A 204 17.79 3.06 -7.03
C ASP A 204 17.21 1.96 -7.93
#